data_AF-A0A2G6N1A6-F1
#
_entry.id   AF-A0A2G6N1A6-F1
#
_cell.length_a   1.000
_cell.length_b   1.000
_cell.length_c   1.000
_cell.angle_alpha   90.00
_cell.angle_beta   90.00
_cell.angle_gamma   90.00
#
_symmetry.space_group_name_H-M   'P 1'
#
loop_
_entity.id
_entity.type
_entity.pdbx_description
1 polymer ?
#
loop_
_entity_poly.entity_id
_entity_poly.type
_entity_poly.pdbx_seq_one_letter_code
_entity_poly.pdbx_strand_id
1 'polypeptide(L)' 'LEAIAPKVIMTLGRFAGCNIVGVAASLGELRRSVGSYRQVPVVPTYHPSYLLRNPAMKRAAWDDLLKVRRLIRGSGT' A
#
# COMPACT_ATOMS: atom_id res chain seq x y z
N LEU A 1 12.35 -9.67 -0.19
CA LEU A 1 12.32 -8.33 0.45
C LEU A 1 13.65 -8.00 1.12
N GLU A 2 14.26 -8.96 1.83
CA GLU A 2 15.58 -8.78 2.47
C GLU A 2 16.67 -8.33 1.49
N ALA A 3 16.83 -8.99 0.34
CA ALA A 3 17.83 -8.60 -0.67
C ALA A 3 17.57 -7.22 -1.33
N ILE A 4 16.33 -6.73 -1.31
CA ILE A 4 15.95 -5.44 -1.93
C ILE A 4 16.04 -4.29 -0.91
N ALA A 5 15.83 -4.59 0.37
CA ALA A 5 15.76 -3.61 1.46
C ALA A 5 14.94 -2.35 1.10
N PRO A 6 13.64 -2.50 0.76
CA PRO A 6 12.84 -1.37 0.27
C PRO A 6 12.60 -0.33 1.35
N LYS A 7 12.59 0.95 0.94
CA LYS A 7 12.19 2.06 1.83
C LYS A 7 10.68 2.09 2.11
N VAL A 8 9.87 1.62 1.17
CA VAL A 8 8.40 1.56 1.25
C VAL A 8 7.91 0.35 0.46
N ILE A 9 6.86 -0.31 0.94
CA ILE A 9 6.17 -1.39 0.22
C ILE A 9 4.76 -0.90 -0.13
N MET A 10 4.36 -1.00 -1.41
CA MET A 10 2.97 -0.78 -1.82
C MET A 10 2.33 -2.13 -2.17
N THR A 11 1.23 -2.48 -1.51
CA THR A 11 0.51 -3.73 -1.77
C THR A 11 -0.72 -3.49 -2.64
N LEU A 12 -0.96 -4.38 -3.59
CA LEU A 12 -2.03 -4.28 -4.57
C LEU A 12 -3.15 -5.27 -4.24
N GLY A 13 -4.25 -4.77 -3.68
CA GLY A 13 -5.40 -5.56 -3.28
C GLY A 13 -5.30 -6.16 -1.87
N ARG A 14 -6.42 -6.71 -1.41
CA ARG A 14 -6.60 -7.23 -0.05
C ARG A 14 -5.59 -8.32 0.31
N PHE A 15 -5.42 -9.31 -0.57
CA PHE A 15 -4.61 -10.49 -0.28
C PHE A 15 -3.14 -10.13 -0.01
N ALA A 16 -2.54 -9.32 -0.88
CA ALA A 16 -1.17 -8.84 -0.69
C ALA A 16 -1.03 -8.00 0.59
N GLY A 17 -2.01 -7.13 0.87
CA GLY A 17 -2.04 -6.32 2.09
C GLY A 17 -2.11 -7.17 3.36
N CYS A 18 -3.05 -8.11 3.44
CA CYS A 18 -3.20 -8.99 4.59
C CYS A 18 -1.94 -9.83 4.85
N ASN A 19 -1.34 -10.40 3.81
CA ASN A 19 -0.17 -11.26 3.95
C ASN A 19 1.08 -10.49 4.43
N ILE A 20 1.28 -9.27 3.93
CA ILE A 20 2.43 -8.45 4.33
C ILE A 20 2.23 -7.86 5.73
N VAL A 21 1.02 -7.41 6.07
CA VAL A 21 0.73 -6.83 7.39
C VAL A 21 0.52 -7.91 8.47
N GLY A 22 0.20 -9.15 8.08
CA GLY A 22 -0.06 -10.26 9.01
C GLY A 22 -1.43 -10.19 9.68
N VAL A 23 -2.40 -9.49 9.07
CA VAL A 23 -3.76 -9.31 9.61
C VAL A 23 -4.80 -9.63 8.55
N ALA A 24 -5.87 -10.33 8.94
CA ALA A 24 -7.05 -10.51 8.12
C ALA A 24 -8.00 -9.32 8.28
N ALA A 25 -8.00 -8.40 7.32
CA ALA A 25 -8.91 -7.24 7.29
C ALA A 25 -9.49 -7.01 5.90
N SER A 26 -10.51 -6.18 5.77
CA SER A 26 -10.99 -5.69 4.48
C SER A 26 -9.95 -4.74 3.85
N LEU A 27 -9.98 -4.58 2.53
CA LEU A 27 -9.10 -3.60 1.87
C LEU A 27 -9.39 -2.17 2.34
N GLY A 28 -10.65 -1.85 2.65
CA GLY A 28 -11.04 -0.54 3.16
C GLY A 28 -10.33 -0.21 4.46
N GLU A 29 -10.29 -1.17 5.41
CA GLU A 29 -9.58 -1.02 6.68
C GLU A 29 -8.08 -0.90 6.50
N LEU A 30 -7.48 -1.78 5.69
CA LEU A 30 -6.04 -1.75 5.39
C LEU A 30 -5.59 -0.40 4.79
N ARG A 31 -6.45 0.27 4.04
CA ARG A 31 -6.16 1.58 3.41
C ARG A 31 -6.30 2.77 4.35
N ARG A 32 -6.87 2.61 5.56
CA ARG A 32 -7.08 3.73 6.51
C ARG A 32 -5.79 4.24 7.11
N SER A 33 -4.78 3.39 7.25
CA SER A 33 -3.48 3.74 7.84
C SER A 33 -2.33 3.16 7.03
N VAL A 34 -1.12 3.67 7.30
CA VAL A 34 0.12 3.06 6.81
C VAL A 34 0.45 1.90 7.74
N GLY A 35 0.52 0.69 7.18
CA GLY A 35 0.96 -0.50 7.90
C GLY A 35 2.48 -0.54 8.06
N SER A 36 2.99 -1.58 8.72
CA SER A 36 4.43 -1.82 8.84
C SER A 36 4.73 -3.28 8.60
N TYR A 37 5.82 -3.55 7.88
CA TYR A 37 6.42 -4.87 7.76
C TYR A 37 7.90 -4.74 8.10
N ARG A 38 8.31 -5.29 9.24
CA ARG A 38 9.71 -5.23 9.71
C ARG A 38 10.31 -3.81 9.63
N GLN A 39 9.59 -2.82 10.19
CA GLN A 39 9.92 -1.38 10.16
C GLN A 39 9.84 -0.71 8.78
N VAL A 40 9.55 -1.44 7.71
CA VAL A 40 9.27 -0.85 6.40
C VAL A 40 7.80 -0.43 6.33
N PRO A 41 7.49 0.84 6.02
CA PRO A 41 6.12 1.29 5.86
C PRO A 41 5.43 0.59 4.68
N VAL A 42 4.18 0.17 4.89
CA VAL A 42 3.35 -0.53 3.92
C VAL A 42 2.14 0.31 3.57
N VAL A 43 1.93 0.58 2.28
CA VAL A 43 0.76 1.31 1.77
C VAL A 43 -0.12 0.36 0.95
N PRO A 44 -1.26 -0.10 1.48
CA PRO A 44 -2.22 -0.87 0.71
C PRO A 44 -2.97 0.01 -0.28
N THR A 45 -3.28 -0.52 -1.46
CA THR A 45 -4.15 0.13 -2.44
C THR A 45 -4.94 -0.88 -3.27
N TYR A 46 -5.73 -0.41 -4.23
CA TYR A 46 -6.54 -1.25 -5.10
C TYR A 46 -5.67 -2.07 -6.05
N HIS A 47 -6.11 -3.30 -6.32
CA HIS A 47 -5.51 -4.11 -7.37
C HIS A 47 -5.79 -3.49 -8.76
N PRO A 48 -4.86 -3.49 -9.72
CA PRO A 48 -5.08 -2.90 -11.04
C PRO A 48 -6.32 -3.41 -11.76
N SER A 49 -6.58 -4.73 -11.70
CA SER A 49 -7.79 -5.31 -12.31
C SER A 49 -9.10 -4.80 -11.68
N TYR A 50 -9.09 -4.43 -10.40
CA TYR A 50 -10.24 -3.79 -9.76
C TYR A 50 -10.47 -2.38 -10.30
N LEU A 51 -9.40 -1.61 -10.54
CA LEU A 51 -9.49 -0.26 -11.10
C LEU A 51 -9.93 -0.24 -12.56
N LEU A 52 -9.66 -1.29 -13.33
CA LEU A 52 -10.19 -1.45 -14.68
C LEU A 52 -11.72 -1.62 -14.67
N ARG A 53 -12.25 -2.38 -13.71
CA ARG A 53 -13.70 -2.57 -13.54
C ARG A 53 -14.40 -1.42 -12.82
N ASN A 54 -13.66 -0.65 -12.01
CA ASN A 54 -14.19 0.45 -11.19
C ASN A 54 -13.35 1.73 -11.37
N PRO A 55 -13.45 2.42 -12.53
CA PRO A 55 -12.61 3.57 -12.84
C PRO A 55 -12.74 4.74 -11.85
N ALA A 56 -13.90 4.90 -11.21
CA ALA A 56 -14.13 5.93 -10.19
C ALA A 56 -13.13 5.84 -9.01
N MET A 57 -12.59 4.65 -8.75
CA MET A 57 -11.63 4.43 -7.66
C MET A 57 -10.19 4.80 -8.02
N LYS A 58 -9.91 5.20 -9.26
CA LYS A 58 -8.57 5.66 -9.68
C LYS A 58 -8.11 6.87 -8.88
N ARG A 59 -9.01 7.80 -8.53
CA ARG A 59 -8.67 8.95 -7.70
C ARG A 59 -8.18 8.51 -6.32
N ALA A 60 -8.89 7.59 -5.69
CA ALA A 60 -8.50 7.05 -4.39
C ALA A 60 -7.16 6.28 -4.45
N ALA A 61 -6.90 5.54 -5.54
CA ALA A 61 -5.61 4.89 -5.76
C ALA A 61 -4.48 5.90 -6.01
N TRP A 62 -4.77 7.01 -6.69
CA TRP A 62 -3.82 8.09 -6.90
C TRP A 62 -3.40 8.75 -5.58
N ASP A 63 -4.34 8.97 -4.66
CA ASP A 63 -4.02 9.48 -3.34
C ASP A 63 -3.09 8.53 -2.57
N ASP A 64 -3.26 7.23 -2.72
CA ASP A 64 -2.37 6.22 -2.13
C ASP A 64 -0.95 6.28 -2.74
N LEU A 65 -0.83 6.46 -4.06
CA LEU A 65 0.47 6.68 -4.73
C LEU A 65 1.16 7.95 -4.25
N LEU A 66 0.41 9.04 -4.05
CA LEU A 66 0.96 10.27 -3.48
C LEU A 66 1.46 10.05 -2.05
N LYS A 67 0.79 9.23 -1.23
CA LYS A 67 1.32 8.82 0.10
C LYS A 67 2.65 8.07 -0.05
N VAL A 68 2.75 7.10 -0.95
CA VAL A 68 4.01 6.38 -1.23
C VAL A 68 5.12 7.35 -1.61
N ARG A 69 4.84 8.31 -2.52
CA ARG A 69 5.80 9.33 -2.94
C ARG A 69 6.29 10.19 -1.77
N ARG A 70 5.39 10.58 -0.86
CA ARG A 70 5.75 11.34 0.35
C ARG A 70 6.66 10.53 1.28
N LEU A 71 6.33 9.25 1.49
CA LEU A 71 7.15 8.36 2.32
C LEU A 71 8.56 8.18 1.75
N ILE A 72 8.69 7.94 0.43
CA ILE A 72 9.99 7.82 -0.24
C ILE A 72 10.85 9.09 -0.06
N ARG A 73 10.23 10.28 -0.11
CA ARG A 73 10.93 11.57 0.06
C ARG A 73 11.24 11.91 1.52
N GLY A 74 10.41 11.43 2.46
CA GLY A 74 10.57 11.68 3.89
C GLY A 74 11.59 10.76 4.58
N SER A 75 12.00 9.66 3.95
CA SER A 75 13.05 8.75 4.46
C SER A 75 14.48 9.30 4.29
N GLY A 76 14.65 10.61 4.44
CA GLY A 76 15.91 11.34 4.26
C GLY A 76 16.17 12.29 5.43
N THR A 77 16.31 11.74 6.63
CA THR A 77 16.87 12.36 7.84
C THR A 77 17.41 11.26 8.71
#